data_AF-A0A8D9N7Y8-F1
#
_entry.id   AF-A0A8D9N7Y8-F1
#
_cell.length_a   1.000
_cell.length_b   1.000
_cell.length_c   1.000
_cell.angle_alpha   90.00
_cell.angle_beta   90.00
_cell.angle_gamma   90.00
#
_symmetry.space_group_name_H-M   'P 1'
#
loop_
_entity.id
_entity.type
_entity.pdbx_description
1 polymer ?
#
loop_
_entity_poly.entity_id
_entity_poly.type
_entity_poly.pdbx_seq_one_letter_code
_entity_poly.pdbx_strand_id
1 'polypeptide(L)' 'MRKKIKLVSTLGTGHFYSTYKNKRNNPKKLELKKYDPKIRKHVIYRESK' A
#
# COMPACT_ATOMS: atom_id res chain seq x y z
N MET A 1 11.21 3.93 -15.21
CA MET A 1 9.94 4.71 -15.20
C MET A 1 9.17 4.35 -13.93
N ARG A 2 8.84 5.35 -13.10
CA ARG A 2 8.06 5.14 -11.86
C ARG A 2 6.57 5.17 -12.20
N LYS A 3 5.79 4.21 -11.71
CA LYS A 3 4.33 4.15 -11.87
C LYS A 3 3.64 4.41 -10.53
N LYS A 4 2.52 5.13 -10.55
CA LYS A 4 1.69 5.32 -9.36
C LYS A 4 0.99 4.00 -9.04
N ILE A 5 1.00 3.61 -7.76
CA ILE A 5 0.37 2.40 -7.24
C ILE A 5 -0.51 2.78 -6.03
N LYS A 6 -1.49 1.93 -5.72
CA LYS A 6 -2.32 2.06 -4.53
C LYS A 6 -1.91 1.01 -3.51
N LEU A 7 -1.84 1.40 -2.24
CA LEU A 7 -1.61 0.51 -1.11
C LEU A 7 -2.91 0.46 -0.31
N VAL A 8 -3.55 -0.70 -0.24
CA VAL A 8 -4.85 -0.90 0.41
C VAL A 8 -4.64 -1.57 1.77
N SER A 9 -5.35 -1.09 2.80
CA SER A 9 -5.33 -1.67 4.14
C SER A 9 -5.86 -3.10 4.11
N THR A 10 -5.16 -4.05 4.74
CA THR A 10 -5.61 -5.45 4.81
C THR A 10 -6.83 -5.65 5.71
N LEU A 11 -7.19 -4.67 6.53
CA LEU A 11 -8.30 -4.77 7.48
C LEU A 11 -9.64 -4.29 6.92
N GLY A 12 -9.76 -4.11 5.60
CA GLY A 12 -11.06 -3.85 4.95
C GLY A 12 -11.68 -2.49 5.29
N THR A 13 -10.91 -1.57 5.86
CA THR A 13 -11.36 -0.22 6.25
C THR A 13 -11.63 0.70 5.06
N GLY A 14 -11.28 0.29 3.84
CA GLY A 14 -11.41 1.11 2.62
C GLY A 14 -10.43 2.29 2.56
N HIS A 15 -9.51 2.42 3.52
CA HIS A 15 -8.43 3.40 3.46
C HIS A 15 -7.31 2.91 2.55
N PHE A 16 -6.76 3.82 1.74
CA PHE A 16 -5.62 3.52 0.87
C PHE A 16 -4.64 4.67 0.83
N TYR A 17 -3.37 4.33 0.63
CA TYR A 17 -2.32 5.28 0.29
C TYR A 17 -2.00 5.20 -1.19
N SER A 18 -1.49 6.29 -1.76
CA SER A 18 -0.90 6.28 -3.09
C SER A 18 0.59 6.53 -3.00
N THR A 19 1.38 5.74 -3.73
CA THR A 19 2.84 5.88 -3.78
C THR A 19 3.34 5.62 -5.20
N TYR A 20 4.59 5.98 -5.47
CA TYR A 20 5.25 5.66 -6.73
C TYR A 20 6.16 4.45 -6.56
N LYS A 21 6.07 3.50 -7.49
CA LYS A 21 6.90 2.30 -7.52
C LYS A 21 7.59 2.14 -8.86
N ASN A 22 8.85 1.71 -8.83
CA ASN A 22 9.56 1.28 -10.02
C ASN A 22 9.36 -0.24 -10.23
N LYS A 23 8.45 -0.61 -11.14
CA LYS A 23 8.14 -2.03 -11.43
C LYS A 23 9.33 -2.82 -12.01
N ARG A 24 10.34 -2.14 -12.58
CA ARG A 24 11.55 -2.79 -13.12
C ARG A 24 12.48 -3.29 -12.01
N ASN A 25 12.71 -2.46 -10.98
CA ASN A 25 13.62 -2.82 -9.88
C ASN A 25 12.94 -3.75 -8.86
N ASN A 26 11.65 -3.51 -8.59
CA ASN A 26 10.91 -4.25 -7.56
C ASN A 26 9.68 -4.92 -8.21
N PRO A 27 9.82 -6.15 -8.75
CA PRO A 27 8.71 -6.85 -9.39
C PRO A 27 7.68 -7.41 -8.39
N LYS A 28 8.10 -7.73 -7.16
CA LYS A 28 7.25 -8.31 -6.10
C LYS A 28 6.21 -7.30 -5.58
N LYS A 29 5.05 -7.77 -5.11
CA LYS A 29 4.03 -6.92 -4.47
C LYS A 29 4.61 -6.26 -3.22
N LEU A 30 4.38 -4.96 -3.05
CA LEU A 30 4.79 -4.26 -1.84
C LEU A 30 3.83 -4.55 -0.68
N GLU A 31 4.41 -4.88 0.47
CA GLU A 31 3.73 -4.95 1.75
C GLU A 31 4.42 -3.98 2.71
N LEU A 32 3.66 -3.01 3.22
CA LEU A 32 4.20 -1.97 4.10
C LEU A 32 3.31 -1.83 5.33
N LYS A 33 3.90 -1.78 6.52
CA LYS A 33 3.16 -1.40 7.73
C LYS A 33 2.95 0.11 7.72
N LYS A 34 1.70 0.55 7.69
CA LYS A 34 1.31 1.96 7.77
C LYS A 34 0.18 2.16 8.77
N TYR A 35 0.05 3.39 9.25
CA TYR A 35 -1.06 3.76 10.12
C TYR A 35 -2.38 3.75 9.35
N ASP A 36 -3.40 3.12 9.94
CA ASP A 36 -4.78 3.24 9.49
C ASP A 36 -5.53 4.21 10.40
N PRO A 37 -6.00 5.37 9.88
CA PRO A 37 -6.69 6.36 10.70
C PRO A 37 -8.06 5.89 11.21
N LYS A 38 -8.68 4.88 10.58
CA LYS A 38 -10.00 4.37 11.00
C LYS A 38 -9.90 3.46 12.22
N ILE A 39 -8.90 2.57 12.25
CA ILE A 39 -8.66 1.64 13.38
C ILE A 39 -7.68 2.24 14.40
N ARG A 40 -7.00 3.33 14.03
CA ARG A 40 -5.97 4.02 14.82
C ARG A 40 -4.80 3.11 15.20
N LYS A 41 -4.45 2.17 14.33
CA LYS A 41 -3.36 1.20 14.53
C LYS A 41 -2.48 1.09 13.30
N HIS A 42 -1.24 0.65 13.48
CA HIS A 42 -0.36 0.30 12.38
C HIS A 42 -0.68 -1.10 11.88
N VAL A 43 -1.00 -1.19 10.59
CA VAL A 43 -1.53 -2.39 9.96
C VAL A 43 -0.81 -2.60 8.63
N ILE A 44 -0.89 -3.81 8.09
CA ILE A 44 -0.23 -4.13 6.84
C ILE A 44 -1.06 -3.55 5.69
N TYR A 45 -0.40 -2.87 4.77
CA TYR A 45 -0.97 -2.40 3.52
C TYR A 45 -0.35 -3.19 2.38
N ARG A 46 -1.20 -3.67 1.48
CA ARG A 46 -0.80 -4.44 0.29
C ARG A 46 -0.99 -3.62 -0.98
N GLU A 47 -0.06 -3.77 -1.91
CA GLU A 47 -0.18 -3.20 -3.24
C GLU A 47 -1.41 -3.77 -3.97
N SER A 48 -2.30 -2.87 -4.34
CA SER A 48 -3.41 -3.12 -5.26
C SER A 48 -3.12 -2.43 -6.60
N LYS A 49 -3.65 -3.02 -7.67
CA LYS A 49 -3.23 -2.77 -9.06
C LYS A 49 -3.47 -1.34 -9.53
#